data_AF-A0A023UF98-F1
#
_entry.id   AF-A0A023UF98-F1
#
_cell.length_a   1.000
_cell.length_b   1.000
_cell.length_c   1.000
_cell.angle_alpha   90.00
_cell.angle_beta   90.00
_cell.angle_gamma   90.00
#
_symmetry.space_group_name_H-M   'P 1'
#
loop_
_entity.id
_entity.type
_entity.pdbx_description
1 polymer ?
#
loop_
_entity_poly.entity_id
_entity_poly.type
_entity_poly.pdbx_seq_one_letter_code
_entity_poly.pdbx_strand_id
1 'polypeptide(L)'
;DIYQVRDCRLEDLLDLALEKDYVRGKLADYLNKLIELGVAGFRVDACKHMWPGDLTNVYGRLKTLNTKWFPTGTKPFIYQEVIDLGGEPITASEYHGLARVTEFKHSAKLGTVVRKWDGEKLSYLKNWGEGWGFMPSDKAVVFVDN
;
A
#
# COMPACT_ATOMS: atom_id res chain seq x y z
N ASP A 1 -18.67 -5.30 -5.20
CA ASP A 1 -18.29 -6.71 -5.44
C ASP A 1 -16.77 -6.80 -5.43
N ILE A 2 -16.17 -7.72 -4.67
CA ILE A 2 -14.71 -7.82 -4.53
C ILE A 2 -14.02 -8.24 -5.84
N TYR A 3 -14.70 -9.05 -6.66
CA TYR A 3 -14.18 -9.49 -7.95
C TYR A 3 -14.14 -8.32 -8.92
N GLN A 4 -15.23 -7.56 -9.03
CA GLN A 4 -15.26 -6.37 -9.86
C GLN A 4 -14.20 -5.33 -9.46
N VAL A 5 -13.88 -5.19 -8.17
CA VAL A 5 -12.84 -4.23 -7.74
C VAL A 5 -11.44 -4.67 -8.22
N ARG A 6 -11.17 -5.97 -8.35
CA ARG A 6 -9.84 -6.51 -8.69
C ARG A 6 -9.67 -6.99 -10.12
N ASP A 7 -10.77 -7.26 -10.82
CA ASP A 7 -10.77 -7.89 -12.15
C ASP A 7 -11.44 -7.00 -13.23
N CYS A 8 -11.89 -5.79 -12.88
CA CYS A 8 -12.47 -4.84 -13.83
C CYS A 8 -11.72 -3.51 -13.83
N ARG A 9 -11.95 -2.74 -14.90
CA ARG A 9 -11.28 -1.46 -15.13
C ARG A 9 -11.65 -0.44 -14.05
N LEU A 10 -10.64 0.04 -13.33
CA LEU A 10 -10.74 1.26 -12.54
C LEU A 10 -10.77 2.45 -13.50
N GLU A 11 -11.91 3.17 -13.58
CA GLU A 11 -12.04 4.38 -14.41
C GLU A 11 -11.54 4.20 -15.85
N ASP A 12 -11.92 3.10 -16.50
CA ASP A 12 -11.53 2.72 -17.86
C ASP A 12 -10.04 2.40 -18.09
N LEU A 13 -9.22 2.39 -17.04
CA LEU A 13 -7.83 1.92 -17.10
C LEU A 13 -7.81 0.43 -17.46
N LEU A 14 -7.02 0.07 -18.48
CA LEU A 14 -6.89 -1.32 -18.90
C LEU A 14 -6.27 -2.15 -17.77
N ASP A 15 -7.07 -3.11 -17.29
CA ASP A 15 -6.71 -3.95 -16.16
C ASP A 15 -5.79 -5.10 -16.60
N LEU A 16 -4.59 -5.16 -16.00
CA LEU A 16 -3.62 -6.19 -16.34
C LEU A 16 -3.98 -7.51 -15.65
N ALA A 17 -4.00 -8.58 -16.43
CA ALA A 17 -4.19 -9.95 -15.95
C ALA A 17 -2.98 -10.44 -15.13
N LEU A 18 -2.87 -9.96 -13.89
CA LEU A 18 -1.76 -10.24 -12.97
C LEU A 18 -1.70 -11.70 -12.52
N GLU A 19 -2.73 -12.50 -12.76
CA GLU A 19 -2.69 -13.94 -12.53
C GLU A 19 -1.75 -14.67 -13.49
N LYS A 20 -1.47 -14.07 -14.67
CA LYS A 20 -0.62 -14.67 -15.71
C LYS A 20 0.85 -14.51 -15.39
N ASP A 21 1.59 -15.62 -15.46
CA ASP A 21 3.03 -15.66 -15.19
C ASP A 21 3.83 -14.67 -16.05
N TYR A 22 3.48 -14.55 -17.34
CA TYR A 22 4.10 -13.58 -18.23
C TYR A 22 3.97 -12.14 -17.72
N VAL A 23 2.78 -11.74 -17.26
CA VAL A 23 2.52 -10.37 -16.78
C VAL A 23 3.29 -10.12 -15.49
N ARG A 24 3.26 -11.06 -14.54
CA ARG A 24 4.06 -10.98 -13.29
C ARG A 24 5.56 -10.89 -13.58
N GLY A 25 6.05 -11.66 -14.56
CA GLY A 25 7.44 -11.64 -15.01
C GLY A 25 7.82 -10.26 -15.56
N LYS A 26 7.00 -9.69 -16.45
CA LYS A 26 7.25 -8.35 -17.00
C LYS A 26 7.27 -7.26 -15.94
N LEU A 27 6.36 -7.32 -14.97
CA LEU A 27 6.33 -6.36 -13.87
C LEU A 27 7.58 -6.51 -12.97
N ALA A 28 7.93 -7.75 -12.60
CA ALA A 28 9.12 -8.00 -11.79
C ALA A 28 10.42 -7.58 -12.50
N ASP A 29 10.55 -7.82 -13.80
CA ASP A 29 11.70 -7.40 -14.61
C ASP A 29 11.87 -5.87 -14.56
N TYR A 30 10.77 -5.13 -14.73
CA TYR A 30 10.77 -3.67 -14.63
C TYR A 30 11.23 -3.18 -13.25
N LEU A 31 10.63 -3.71 -12.19
CA LEU A 31 10.97 -3.33 -10.81
C LEU A 31 12.42 -3.70 -10.48
N ASN A 32 12.89 -4.87 -10.89
CA ASN A 32 14.27 -5.30 -10.69
C ASN A 32 15.28 -4.41 -11.40
N LYS A 33 14.96 -3.92 -12.60
CA LYS A 33 15.79 -2.93 -13.28
C LYS A 33 15.91 -1.63 -12.49
N LEU A 34 14.83 -1.16 -11.85
CA LEU A 34 14.87 0.02 -10.98
C LEU A 34 15.71 -0.24 -9.71
N ILE A 35 15.59 -1.43 -9.11
CA ILE A 35 16.41 -1.83 -7.96
C ILE A 35 17.90 -1.81 -8.33
N GLU A 36 18.26 -2.33 -9.51
CA GLU A 36 19.64 -2.30 -10.01
C GLU A 36 20.15 -0.87 -10.22
N LEU A 37 19.29 0.06 -10.65
CA LEU A 37 19.63 1.48 -10.77
C LEU A 37 19.85 2.18 -9.41
N GLY A 38 19.34 1.59 -8.32
CA GLY A 38 19.60 2.05 -6.95
C GLY A 38 18.41 2.61 -6.19
N VAL A 39 17.16 2.41 -6.65
CA VAL A 39 15.98 2.79 -5.86
C VAL A 39 15.92 1.96 -4.57
N ALA A 40 15.43 2.55 -3.48
CA ALA A 40 15.32 1.89 -2.19
C ALA A 40 14.00 1.11 -1.99
N GLY A 41 13.02 1.31 -2.86
CA GLY A 41 11.67 0.82 -2.64
C GLY A 41 10.63 1.36 -3.62
N PHE A 42 9.37 1.01 -3.39
CA PHE A 42 8.24 1.29 -4.27
C PHE A 42 6.99 1.69 -3.48
N ARG A 43 6.31 2.73 -3.99
CA ARG A 43 4.86 2.87 -3.84
C ARG A 43 4.24 1.95 -4.87
N VAL A 44 3.37 1.04 -4.44
CA VAL A 44 2.56 0.23 -5.35
C VAL A 44 1.18 0.85 -5.40
N ASP A 45 0.89 1.46 -6.54
CA ASP A 45 -0.35 2.16 -6.84
C ASP A 45 -1.54 1.20 -6.91
N ALA A 46 -2.74 1.67 -6.54
CA ALA A 46 -3.99 0.95 -6.72
C ALA A 46 -3.98 -0.50 -6.16
N CYS A 47 -3.24 -0.80 -5.09
CA CYS A 47 -3.14 -2.16 -4.53
C CYS A 47 -4.48 -2.77 -4.14
N LYS A 48 -5.47 -1.94 -3.77
CA LYS A 48 -6.85 -2.38 -3.52
C LYS A 48 -7.45 -3.14 -4.72
N HIS A 49 -7.04 -2.78 -5.93
CA HIS A 49 -7.47 -3.34 -7.20
C HIS A 49 -6.63 -4.54 -7.65
N MET A 50 -5.72 -5.03 -6.81
CA MET A 50 -4.90 -6.20 -7.11
C MET A 50 -5.10 -7.28 -6.05
N TRP A 51 -5.13 -8.55 -6.46
CA TRP A 51 -5.20 -9.65 -5.50
C TRP A 51 -3.92 -9.74 -4.66
N PRO A 52 -4.01 -9.91 -3.33
CA PRO A 52 -2.83 -10.14 -2.48
C PRO A 52 -1.97 -11.33 -2.95
N GLY A 53 -2.58 -12.37 -3.52
CA GLY A 53 -1.85 -13.53 -4.06
C GLY A 53 -0.97 -13.17 -5.26
N ASP A 54 -1.45 -12.30 -6.15
CA ASP A 54 -0.69 -11.84 -7.31
C ASP A 54 0.49 -10.96 -6.89
N LEU A 55 0.24 -10.01 -5.97
CA LEU A 55 1.26 -9.15 -5.40
C LEU A 55 2.33 -9.95 -4.65
N THR A 56 1.93 -10.97 -3.88
CA THR A 56 2.85 -11.89 -3.20
C THR A 56 3.80 -12.54 -4.21
N ASN A 57 3.29 -12.96 -5.37
CA ASN A 57 4.11 -13.56 -6.41
C ASN A 57 5.10 -12.56 -7.02
N VAL A 58 4.65 -11.34 -7.33
CA VAL A 58 5.52 -10.28 -7.88
C VAL A 58 6.60 -9.89 -6.88
N TYR A 59 6.25 -9.64 -5.61
CA TYR A 59 7.21 -9.27 -4.57
C TYR A 59 8.23 -10.36 -4.28
N GLY A 60 7.82 -11.64 -4.38
CA GLY A 60 8.71 -12.80 -4.27
C GLY A 60 9.77 -12.90 -5.37
N ARG A 61 9.60 -12.19 -6.50
CA ARG A 61 10.56 -12.15 -7.62
C ARG A 61 11.53 -10.98 -7.55
N LEU A 62 11.38 -10.09 -6.57
CA LEU A 62 12.22 -8.91 -6.45
C LEU A 62 13.61 -9.26 -5.91
N LYS A 63 14.63 -8.63 -6.50
CA LYS A 63 16.02 -8.68 -6.04
C LYS A 63 16.16 -7.92 -4.72
N THR A 64 17.25 -8.21 -4.00
CA THR A 64 17.72 -7.33 -2.93
C THR A 64 18.31 -6.05 -3.52
N LEU A 65 18.37 -4.98 -2.73
CA LEU A 65 18.86 -3.67 -3.13
C LEU A 65 20.33 -3.70 -3.56
N ASN A 66 20.70 -2.75 -4.42
CA ASN A 66 22.04 -2.61 -4.98
C ASN A 66 23.09 -2.39 -3.87
N THR A 67 24.09 -3.27 -3.81
CA THR A 67 25.12 -3.28 -2.75
C THR A 67 26.14 -2.15 -2.84
N LYS A 68 26.11 -1.34 -3.91
CA LYS A 68 26.88 -0.10 -4.00
C LYS A 68 26.44 0.92 -2.93
N TRP A 69 25.15 0.93 -2.57
CA TRP A 69 24.57 1.91 -1.66
C TRP A 69 23.94 1.29 -0.41
N PHE A 70 23.55 0.01 -0.47
CA PHE A 70 22.83 -0.67 0.61
C PHE A 70 23.62 -1.89 1.11
N PRO A 71 23.46 -2.30 2.38
CA PRO A 71 24.02 -3.54 2.87
C PRO A 71 23.52 -4.76 2.08
N THR A 72 24.36 -5.79 1.97
CA THR A 72 24.00 -7.08 1.35
C THR A 72 22.75 -7.67 1.99
N GLY A 73 21.80 -8.12 1.16
CA GLY A 73 20.57 -8.75 1.63
C GLY A 73 19.43 -7.77 1.97
N THR A 74 19.65 -6.46 1.85
CA THR A 74 18.59 -5.47 2.09
C THR A 74 17.46 -5.64 1.08
N LYS A 75 16.22 -5.79 1.54
CA LYS A 75 15.03 -5.88 0.66
C LYS A 75 14.50 -4.48 0.32
N PRO A 76 13.86 -4.28 -0.85
CA PRO A 76 13.21 -3.02 -1.17
C PRO A 76 12.09 -2.73 -0.16
N PHE A 77 11.98 -1.46 0.26
CA PHE A 77 10.85 -1.00 1.04
C PHE A 77 9.61 -0.93 0.14
N ILE A 78 8.52 -1.58 0.53
CA ILE A 78 7.27 -1.57 -0.24
C ILE A 78 6.20 -0.97 0.64
N TYR A 79 5.40 -0.08 0.06
CA TYR A 79 4.14 0.33 0.64
C TYR A 79 3.04 0.34 -0.42
N GLN A 80 1.87 -0.09 0.01
CA GLN A 80 0.75 -0.42 -0.85
C GLN A 80 -0.33 0.63 -0.69
N GLU A 81 -0.78 1.21 -1.78
CA GLU A 81 -1.94 2.09 -1.73
C GLU A 81 -3.22 1.27 -1.64
N VAL A 82 -3.82 1.25 -0.44
CA VAL A 82 -5.13 0.66 -0.21
C VAL A 82 -5.98 1.70 0.50
N ILE A 83 -6.92 2.29 -0.24
CA ILE A 83 -7.91 3.21 0.34
C ILE A 83 -8.94 2.39 1.10
N ASP A 84 -8.81 2.37 2.42
CA ASP A 84 -9.74 1.74 3.37
C ASP A 84 -10.14 2.78 4.43
N LEU A 85 -11.34 3.35 4.27
CA LEU A 85 -11.96 4.25 5.24
C LEU A 85 -13.02 3.53 6.10
N GLY A 86 -13.14 2.21 5.98
CA GLY A 86 -14.21 1.40 6.54
C GLY A 86 -15.48 1.37 5.68
N GLY A 87 -16.34 0.36 5.92
CA GLY A 87 -17.64 0.23 5.23
C GLY A 87 -17.59 -0.50 3.87
N GLU A 88 -16.42 -0.97 3.46
CA GLU A 88 -16.21 -1.72 2.22
C GLU A 88 -15.72 -3.15 2.51
N PRO A 89 -15.93 -4.10 1.58
CA PRO A 89 -15.57 -5.50 1.80
C PRO A 89 -14.07 -5.79 1.71
N ILE A 90 -13.28 -4.92 1.05
CA ILE A 90 -11.82 -5.07 0.94
C ILE A 90 -11.19 -4.23 2.05
N THR A 91 -10.32 -4.85 2.84
CA THR A 91 -9.68 -4.18 3.98
C THR A 91 -8.16 -4.11 3.81
N ALA A 92 -7.55 -3.09 4.41
CA ALA A 92 -6.09 -2.93 4.41
C ALA A 92 -5.37 -4.15 5.02
N SER A 93 -6.03 -4.87 5.95
CA SER A 93 -5.44 -6.02 6.64
C SER A 93 -5.12 -7.20 5.73
N GLU A 94 -5.79 -7.32 4.58
CA GLU A 94 -5.47 -8.33 3.57
C GLU A 94 -4.05 -8.19 3.00
N TYR A 95 -3.46 -6.99 3.12
CA TYR A 95 -2.16 -6.64 2.54
C TYR A 95 -1.02 -6.53 3.57
N HIS A 96 -1.32 -6.63 4.88
CA HIS A 96 -0.33 -6.48 5.97
C HIS A 96 0.77 -7.54 5.98
N GLY A 97 0.49 -8.72 5.44
CA GLY A 97 1.46 -9.83 5.33
C GLY A 97 2.50 -9.60 4.24
N LEU A 98 2.23 -8.67 3.31
CA LEU A 98 3.05 -8.43 2.13
C LEU A 98 4.02 -7.29 2.37
N ALA A 99 3.51 -6.14 2.82
CA ALA A 99 4.27 -4.92 3.03
C ALA A 99 3.48 -3.91 3.88
N ARG A 100 3.98 -2.68 4.01
CA ARG A 100 3.22 -1.59 4.62
C ARG A 100 2.06 -1.14 3.73
N VAL A 101 1.10 -0.44 4.31
CA VAL A 101 -0.12 0.05 3.64
C VAL A 101 -0.34 1.51 4.01
N THR A 102 -0.86 2.29 3.07
CA THR A 102 -1.29 3.68 3.29
C THR A 102 -2.47 3.74 4.27
N GLU A 103 -2.31 4.45 5.38
CA GLU A 103 -3.38 4.64 6.37
C GLU A 103 -4.18 5.92 6.07
N PHE A 104 -5.17 5.81 5.19
CA PHE A 104 -6.00 6.97 4.80
C PHE A 104 -6.88 7.51 5.93
N LYS A 105 -7.19 6.70 6.96
CA LYS A 105 -7.94 7.19 8.13
C LYS A 105 -7.12 8.21 8.93
N HIS A 106 -5.79 8.10 8.90
CA HIS A 106 -4.90 9.10 9.51
C HIS A 106 -5.17 10.49 8.93
N SER A 107 -5.10 10.61 7.60
CA SER A 107 -5.34 11.86 6.87
C SER A 107 -6.74 12.41 7.12
N ALA A 108 -7.76 11.55 6.98
CA ALA A 108 -9.16 11.93 7.14
C ALA A 108 -9.45 12.44 8.57
N LYS A 109 -9.06 11.67 9.60
CA LYS A 109 -9.32 12.01 11.01
C LYS A 109 -8.49 13.18 11.50
N LEU A 110 -7.25 13.32 11.03
CA LEU A 110 -6.45 14.48 11.40
C LEU A 110 -7.07 15.76 10.81
N GLY A 111 -7.58 15.67 9.58
CA GLY A 111 -8.31 16.75 8.93
C GLY A 111 -9.56 17.20 9.72
N THR A 112 -10.40 16.25 10.15
CA THR A 112 -11.62 16.57 10.93
C THR A 112 -11.27 17.23 12.28
N VAL A 113 -10.25 16.71 12.98
CA VAL A 113 -9.82 17.24 14.28
C VAL A 113 -9.28 18.66 14.15
N VAL A 114 -8.35 18.90 13.21
CA VAL A 114 -7.68 20.20 13.05
C VAL A 114 -8.67 21.27 12.56
N ARG A 115 -9.62 20.89 11.69
CA ARG A 115 -10.68 21.79 11.20
C ARG A 115 -11.81 21.99 12.21
N LYS A 116 -11.81 21.26 13.33
CA LYS A 116 -12.85 21.27 14.38
C LYS A 116 -14.23 20.92 13.81
N TRP A 117 -14.27 20.04 12.80
CA TRP A 117 -15.51 19.53 12.25
C TRP A 117 -16.18 18.60 13.26
N ASP A 118 -17.51 18.54 13.23
CA ASP A 118 -18.33 17.67 14.08
C ASP A 118 -18.03 17.78 15.60
N GLY A 119 -17.51 18.94 16.03
CA GLY A 119 -17.14 19.20 17.42
C GLY A 119 -15.84 18.53 17.88
N GLU A 120 -15.04 17.97 16.97
CA GLU A 120 -13.74 17.37 17.30
C GLU A 120 -12.73 18.39 17.85
N LYS A 121 -11.83 17.92 18.73
CA LYS A 121 -10.87 18.75 19.47
C LYS A 121 -9.51 18.09 19.48
N LEU A 122 -8.45 18.90 19.44
CA LEU A 122 -7.06 18.43 19.56
C LEU A 122 -6.81 17.58 20.81
N SER A 123 -7.54 17.83 21.91
CA SER A 123 -7.45 17.03 23.14
C SER A 123 -7.82 15.55 22.94
N TYR A 124 -8.58 15.22 21.90
CA TYR A 124 -8.94 13.83 21.58
C TYR A 124 -7.75 13.03 21.04
N LEU A 125 -6.72 13.69 20.50
CA LEU A 125 -5.52 13.03 19.95
C LEU A 125 -4.62 12.37 21.02
N LYS A 126 -5.01 12.38 22.31
CA LYS A 126 -4.22 11.79 23.41
C LYS A 126 -3.90 10.30 23.18
N ASN A 127 -4.77 9.57 22.49
CA ASN A 127 -4.61 8.15 22.15
C ASN A 127 -4.48 7.91 20.63
N TRP A 128 -3.96 8.89 19.88
CA TRP A 128 -3.77 8.81 18.42
C TRP A 128 -3.01 7.55 17.99
N GLY A 129 -3.42 6.95 16.86
CA GLY A 129 -2.89 5.67 16.38
C GLY A 129 -3.95 4.57 16.41
N GLU A 130 -3.58 3.37 16.84
CA GLU A 130 -4.47 2.19 16.88
C GLU A 130 -5.74 2.43 17.72
N GLY A 131 -5.68 3.31 18.74
CA GLY A 131 -6.85 3.72 19.53
C GLY A 131 -7.92 4.49 18.76
N TRP A 132 -7.60 4.96 17.55
CA TRP A 132 -8.52 5.60 16.59
C TRP A 132 -9.03 4.64 15.51
N GLY A 133 -8.74 3.34 15.65
CA GLY A 133 -9.11 2.32 14.66
C GLY A 133 -8.18 2.29 13.44
N PHE A 134 -6.97 2.84 13.58
CA PHE A 134 -5.92 2.72 12.58
C PHE A 134 -5.26 1.34 12.65
N MET A 135 -4.59 0.96 11.57
CA MET A 135 -3.77 -0.24 11.52
C MET A 135 -2.56 -0.15 12.47
N PRO A 136 -1.92 -1.29 12.80
CA PRO A 136 -0.71 -1.29 13.60
C PRO A 136 0.38 -0.38 13.02
N SER A 137 1.10 0.32 13.89
CA SER A 137 2.08 1.34 13.48
C SER A 137 3.19 0.79 12.57
N ASP A 138 3.62 -0.45 12.76
CA ASP A 138 4.62 -1.13 11.94
C ASP A 138 4.12 -1.51 10.53
N LYS A 139 2.80 -1.46 10.31
CA LYS A 139 2.13 -1.69 9.02
C LYS A 139 1.79 -0.40 8.28
N ALA A 140 1.80 0.75 8.96
CA ALA A 140 1.31 1.99 8.39
C ALA A 140 2.38 2.80 7.63
N VAL A 141 1.94 3.43 6.54
CA VAL A 141 2.51 4.67 5.99
C VAL A 141 1.44 5.76 6.14
N VAL A 142 1.76 6.81 6.90
CA VAL A 142 0.85 7.91 7.22
C VAL A 142 1.25 9.19 6.50
N PHE A 143 0.28 10.04 6.23
CA PHE A 143 0.46 11.35 5.59
C PHE A 143 -0.68 12.27 6.02
N VAL A 144 -0.61 13.55 5.63
CA VAL A 144 -1.69 14.53 5.85
C VAL A 144 -2.58 14.62 4.60
N ASP A 145 -1.96 14.62 3.43
CA ASP A 145 -2.55 14.69 2.09
C ASP A 145 -1.71 13.89 1.08
N ASN A 146 -2.32 13.51 -0.06
CA ASN A 146 -1.65 12.88 -1.21
C ASN A 146 -2.36 13.20 -2.52
#